data_AF-A0A139AY94-F1
#
_entry.id   AF-A0A139AY94-F1
#
_cell.length_a   1.000
_cell.length_b   1.000
_cell.length_c   1.000
_cell.angle_alpha   90.00
_cell.angle_beta   90.00
_cell.angle_gamma   90.00
#
_symmetry.space_group_name_H-M   'P 1'
#
loop_
_entity.id
_entity.type
_entity.pdbx_description
1 polymer ?
#
loop_
_entity_poly.entity_id
_entity_poly.type
_entity_poly.pdbx_seq_one_letter_code
_entity_poly.pdbx_strand_id
1 'polypeptide(L)' 'FPMLLSTRAGGVGINLTSADAVIIFDSDWIPQIEKQAMGRCHRIGQTKSVLVLRFVTRNSI' A
#
# COMPACT_ATOMS: atom_id res chain seq x y z
N PHE A 1 4.88 -8.10 12.34
CA PHE A 1 3.45 -8.45 12.46
C PHE A 1 2.68 -7.67 11.39
N PRO A 2 1.79 -8.29 10.58
CA PRO A 2 1.09 -7.61 9.48
C PRO A 2 -0.19 -6.87 9.94
N MET A 3 -0.52 -5.75 9.27
CA MET A 3 -1.78 -5.03 9.41
C MET A 3 -2.57 -5.19 8.11
N LEU A 4 -3.83 -5.65 8.20
CA LEU A 4 -4.71 -5.82 7.04
C LEU A 4 -5.59 -4.58 6.89
N LEU A 5 -5.67 -4.06 5.66
CA LEU A 5 -6.46 -2.89 5.33
C LEU A 5 -7.02 -3.03 3.92
N SER A 6 -8.20 -2.48 3.67
CA SER A 6 -8.70 -2.36 2.29
C SER A 6 -8.03 -1.19 1.58
N THR A 7 -7.78 -1.32 0.28
CA THR A 7 -7.12 -0.29 -0.54
C THR A 7 -7.87 1.05 -0.47
N ARG A 8 -9.20 1.00 -0.42
CA ARG A 8 -10.04 2.20 -0.25
C ARG A 8 -9.95 2.81 1.15
N ALA A 9 -9.93 2.00 2.21
CA ALA A 9 -9.70 2.52 3.57
C ALA A 9 -8.30 3.15 3.70
N GLY A 10 -7.29 2.59 3.00
CA GLY A 10 -5.94 3.14 2.92
C GLY A 10 -5.85 4.46 2.15
N GLY A 11 -6.82 4.76 1.29
CA GLY A 11 -6.94 6.06 0.62
C GLY A 11 -7.37 7.19 1.56
N VAL A 12 -7.98 6.89 2.71
CA VAL A 12 -8.59 7.87 3.61
C VAL A 12 -7.66 8.17 4.78
N GLY A 13 -6.77 9.15 4.61
CA GLY A 13 -6.21 9.98 5.69
C GLY A 13 -5.32 9.34 6.78
N ILE A 14 -5.20 8.02 6.91
CA ILE A 14 -4.42 7.38 7.97
C ILE A 14 -2.90 7.53 7.78
N ASN A 15 -2.14 7.52 8.89
CA ASN A 15 -0.68 7.58 8.88
C ASN A 15 -0.08 6.22 9.24
N LEU A 16 0.72 5.64 8.34
CA LEU A 16 1.33 4.32 8.51
C LEU A 16 2.87 4.39 8.47
N THR A 17 3.45 5.44 9.05
CA THR A 17 4.90 5.72 9.04
C THR A 17 5.76 4.70 9.79
N SER A 18 5.16 3.79 10.56
CA SER A 18 5.89 2.68 11.20
C SER A 18 6.07 1.46 10.29
N ALA A 19 5.30 1.36 9.19
CA ALA A 19 5.37 0.23 8.27
C ALA A 19 6.42 0.49 7.17
N ASP A 20 7.34 -0.46 7.01
CA ASP A 20 8.43 -0.45 6.03
C ASP A 20 8.15 -1.33 4.81
N ALA A 21 7.08 -2.13 4.82
CA ALA A 21 6.63 -2.92 3.69
C ALA A 21 5.12 -2.76 3.42
N VAL A 22 4.76 -2.70 2.13
CA VAL A 22 3.39 -2.62 1.62
C VAL A 22 3.18 -3.76 0.63
N ILE A 23 2.17 -4.59 0.87
CA ILE A 23 1.78 -5.69 -0.02
C ILE A 23 0.41 -5.36 -0.61
N ILE A 24 0.34 -5.20 -1.94
CA ILE A 24 -0.90 -5.07 -2.70
C ILE A 24 -1.34 -6.46 -3.11
N PHE A 25 -2.41 -6.94 -2.49
CA PHE A 25 -2.93 -8.30 -2.70
C PHE A 25 -3.83 -8.37 -3.94
N ASP A 26 -4.73 -7.41 -4.09
CA ASP A 26 -5.57 -7.20 -5.25
C ASP A 26 -5.28 -5.81 -5.85
N SER A 27 -5.18 -5.74 -7.17
CA SER A 27 -4.97 -4.47 -7.84
C SER A 27 -6.29 -3.77 -8.13
N ASP A 28 -6.39 -2.50 -7.74
CA ASP A 28 -7.53 -1.68 -8.10
C ASP A 28 -7.37 -1.19 -9.56
N TRP A 29 -8.48 -1.02 -10.26
CA TRP A 29 -8.50 -0.55 -11.65
C TRP A 29 -7.97 0.88 -11.76
N ILE A 30 -8.08 1.66 -10.67
CA ILE A 30 -7.65 3.04 -10.60
C ILE A 30 -6.26 3.09 -9.93
N PRO A 31 -5.15 3.24 -10.68
CA PRO A 31 -3.80 3.18 -10.13
C PRO A 31 -3.51 4.30 -9.13
N GLN A 32 -4.27 5.40 -9.18
CA GLN A 32 -4.10 6.51 -8.26
C GLN A 32 -4.50 6.15 -6.82
N ILE A 33 -5.47 5.25 -6.64
CA ILE A 33 -5.91 4.81 -5.32
C ILE A 33 -4.80 4.00 -4.65
N GLU A 34 -4.17 3.08 -5.38
CA GLU A 34 -3.00 2.34 -4.90
C GLU A 34 -1.84 3.29 -4.55
N LYS A 35 -1.54 4.28 -5.40
CA LYS A 35 -0.53 5.31 -5.12
C LYS A 35 -0.81 6.08 -3.84
N GLN A 36 -2.07 6.43 -3.61
CA GLN A 36 -2.49 7.13 -2.40
C GLN A 36 -2.35 6.27 -1.14
N ALA A 37 -2.63 4.96 -1.26
CA ALA A 37 -2.46 3.99 -0.18
C ALA A 37 -0.96 3.78 0.15
N MET A 38 -0.09 3.64 -0.86
CA MET A 38 1.38 3.58 -0.66
C MET A 38 1.91 4.84 0.03
N GLY A 39 1.38 6.02 -0.33
CA GLY A 39 1.72 7.30 0.29
C GLY A 39 1.30 7.45 1.77
N ARG A 40 0.63 6.44 2.35
CA ARG A 40 0.40 6.38 3.80
C ARG A 40 1.60 5.86 4.57
N CYS A 41 2.34 4.91 3.98
CA CYS A 41 3.59 4.38 4.53
C CYS A 41 4.79 5.21 4.10
N HIS A 42 4.83 5.61 2.82
CA HIS A 42 5.85 6.50 2.28
C HIS A 42 5.48 7.97 2.57
N ARG A 43 5.68 8.39 3.82
CA ARG A 43 5.26 9.70 4.32
C ARG A 43 6.36 10.33 5.19
N ILE A 44 6.28 11.65 5.36
CA ILE A 44 7.15 12.43 6.28
C ILE A 44 7.12 11.77 7.66
N GLY A 45 8.31 11.44 8.19
CA GLY A 45 8.47 10.68 9.45
C GLY A 45 8.88 9.22 9.25
N GLN A 46 8.80 8.69 8.03
CA GLN A 46 9.39 7.40 7.67
C GLN A 46 10.90 7.55 7.50
N THR A 47 11.67 6.71 8.19
CA THR A 47 13.15 6.73 8.19
C THR A 47 13.76 5.57 7.42
N LYS A 48 12.97 4.53 7.12
CA LYS A 48 13.38 3.34 6.40
C LYS A 48 12.89 3.37 4.96
N SER A 49 13.57 2.64 4.08
CA SER A 49 13.08 2.41 2.72
C SER A 49 11.75 1.63 2.78
N VAL A 50 10.76 2.06 2.00
CA VAL A 50 9.46 1.40 1.93
C VAL A 50 9.45 0.43 0.75
N LEU A 51 9.38 -0.87 1.04
CA LEU A 51 9.26 -1.92 0.03
C LEU A 51 7.80 -2.06 -0.40
N VAL A 52 7.53 -1.95 -1.70
CA VAL A 52 6.20 -2.20 -2.27
C VAL A 52 6.24 -3.47 -3.10
N LEU A 53 5.41 -4.44 -2.74
CA LEU A 53 5.21 -5.68 -3.48
C LEU A 53 3.77 -5.73 -3.99
N ARG A 54 3.61 -6.05 -5.28
CA ARG A 54 2.31 -6.31 -5.90
C ARG A 54 2.24 -7.77 -6.28
N PHE A 55 1.23 -8.48 -5.79
CA PHE A 55 0.97 -9.83 -6.23
C PHE A 55 0.16 -9.79 -7.53
N VAL A 56 0.66 -10.52 -8.52
CA VAL A 56 0.03 -10.65 -9.84
C VAL A 56 0.03 -12.13 -10.17
N THR A 57 -1.16 -12.68 -10.39
CA THR A 57 -1.30 -14.07 -10.83
C THR A 57 -1.04 -14.13 -12.33
N ARG A 58 -0.18 -15.06 -12.76
CA ARG A 58 0.10 -15.26 -14.18
C ARG A 58 -1.16 -15.83 -14.86
N ASN A 59 -1.51 -15.30 -16.03
CA ASN A 59 -2.68 -15.72 -16.83
C ASN A 59 -4.02 -15.56 -16.10
N SER A 60 -4.17 -14.56 -15.22
CA SER A 60 -5.47 -14.18 -14.66
C SER A 60 -5.85 -12.76 -15.07
N ILE A 61 -7.12 -12.41 -14.83
CA ILE A 61 -7.54 -11.02 -14.71
C ILE A 61 -6.98 -10.39 -13.44
#